data_AF-C3XI06-F1
#
_entry.id   AF-C3XI06-F1
#
_cell.length_a   1.000
_cell.length_b   1.000
_cell.length_c   1.000
_cell.angle_alpha   90.00
_cell.angle_beta   90.00
_cell.angle_gamma   90.00
#
_symmetry.space_group_name_H-M   'P 1'
#
loop_
_entity.id
_entity.type
_entity.pdbx_description
1 polymer ?
#
loop_
_entity_poly.entity_id
_entity_poly.type
_entity_poly.pdbx_seq_one_letter_code
_entity_poly.pdbx_strand_id
1 'polypeptide(L)'
;MQEKQILLDSKDLQALQTILELHTYKETRVVYVEVEKAKRPSFESVKRAYDEILKVGNAEEVFSYIGGKLNEARIEAKKRKERGEMVNTYDNACATRVSYALNYGGMIINNAILVSGTKWQGKDQYLYYTGVSGIKGLLLENWKQLKPYSQTNNRDFYKIFYDHRKEPYTTLISYGKIINEQRVNKIRKDNLDFFHILCSLNIKGIVTMVIDGWGDAGGHTTLWNINHFLDNQNYLNYGDEIIFVRELCFWSLE
;
A
#
# COMPACT_ATOMS: atom_id res chain seq x y z
N MET A 1 -8.30 -6.68 -22.17
CA MET A 1 -7.98 -8.00 -21.59
C MET A 1 -6.49 -8.01 -21.30
N GLN A 2 -6.07 -8.42 -20.10
CA GLN A 2 -4.66 -8.60 -19.76
C GLN A 2 -4.36 -10.10 -19.78
N GLU A 3 -3.33 -10.48 -20.50
CA GLU A 3 -2.78 -11.83 -20.47
C GLU A 3 -1.98 -11.98 -19.17
N LYS A 4 -2.33 -12.97 -18.34
CA LYS A 4 -1.62 -13.29 -17.10
C LYS A 4 -1.27 -14.77 -17.10
N GLN A 5 -0.02 -15.09 -16.78
CA GLN A 5 0.38 -16.47 -16.46
C GLN A 5 -0.05 -16.79 -15.03
N ILE A 6 -0.88 -17.83 -14.88
CA ILE A 6 -1.32 -18.36 -13.60
C ILE A 6 -0.56 -19.66 -13.36
N LEU A 7 0.12 -19.76 -12.22
CA LEU A 7 0.70 -21.01 -11.73
C LEU A 7 -0.42 -21.83 -11.11
N LEU A 8 -0.82 -22.88 -11.81
CA LEU A 8 -1.78 -23.86 -11.33
C LEU A 8 -1.02 -24.98 -10.63
N ASP A 9 -1.57 -25.52 -9.55
CA ASP A 9 -1.01 -26.72 -8.94
C ASP A 9 -1.29 -27.96 -9.83
N SER A 10 -0.69 -29.10 -9.52
CA SER A 10 -0.83 -30.30 -10.36
C SER A 10 -2.26 -30.83 -10.44
N LYS A 11 -3.10 -30.53 -9.43
CA LYS A 11 -4.48 -30.98 -9.35
C LYS A 11 -5.38 -30.07 -10.19
N ASP A 12 -5.17 -28.76 -10.10
CA ASP A 12 -5.85 -27.77 -10.93
C ASP A 12 -5.51 -27.95 -12.41
N LEU A 13 -4.25 -28.30 -12.71
CA LEU A 13 -3.80 -28.58 -14.07
C LEU A 13 -4.49 -29.83 -14.66
N GLN A 14 -4.62 -30.91 -13.88
CA GLN A 14 -5.35 -32.12 -14.30
C GLN A 14 -6.84 -31.87 -14.50
N ALA A 15 -7.46 -31.08 -13.61
CA ALA A 15 -8.86 -30.69 -13.74
C ALA A 15 -9.09 -29.88 -15.02
N LEU A 16 -8.21 -28.91 -15.32
CA LEU A 16 -8.28 -28.11 -16.53
C LEU A 16 -8.01 -28.93 -17.80
N GLN A 17 -7.05 -29.86 -17.79
CA GLN A 17 -6.81 -30.79 -18.91
C GLN A 17 -8.05 -31.63 -19.23
N THR A 18 -8.76 -32.07 -18.18
CA THR A 18 -10.00 -32.85 -18.31
C THR A 18 -11.15 -31.99 -18.84
N ILE A 19 -11.38 -30.80 -18.26
CA ILE A 19 -12.46 -29.88 -18.66
C ILE A 19 -12.27 -29.37 -20.10
N LEU A 20 -11.03 -29.09 -20.48
CA LEU A 20 -10.69 -28.53 -21.78
C LEU A 20 -10.44 -29.60 -22.84
N GLU A 21 -10.62 -30.88 -22.51
CA GLU A 21 -10.44 -32.00 -23.46
C GLU A 21 -9.10 -31.92 -24.20
N LEU A 22 -8.02 -31.65 -23.47
CA LEU A 22 -6.68 -31.56 -24.04
C LEU A 22 -6.12 -32.98 -24.21
N HIS A 23 -6.22 -33.52 -25.43
CA HIS A 23 -5.88 -34.92 -25.71
C HIS A 23 -4.41 -35.15 -26.12
N THR A 24 -3.65 -34.09 -26.41
CA THR A 24 -2.25 -34.19 -26.84
C THR A 24 -1.36 -33.06 -26.32
N TYR A 25 -0.06 -33.34 -26.18
CA TYR A 25 0.97 -32.40 -25.68
C TYR A 25 1.24 -31.17 -26.56
N LYS A 26 0.51 -30.99 -27.67
CA LYS A 26 0.70 -29.87 -28.63
C LYS A 26 -0.52 -28.95 -28.77
N GLU A 27 -1.61 -29.21 -28.07
CA GLU A 27 -2.78 -28.33 -28.12
C GLU A 27 -2.57 -27.09 -27.23
N THR A 28 -2.54 -25.91 -27.86
CA THR A 28 -2.62 -24.64 -27.16
C THR A 28 -4.06 -24.14 -27.21
N ARG A 29 -4.72 -24.02 -26.06
CA ARG A 29 -6.05 -23.42 -25.95
C ARG A 29 -5.97 -22.14 -25.14
N VAL A 30 -6.56 -21.07 -25.66
CA VAL A 30 -6.74 -19.83 -24.90
C VAL A 30 -7.92 -20.04 -23.95
N VAL A 31 -7.64 -20.01 -22.66
CA VAL A 31 -8.64 -20.14 -21.61
C VAL A 31 -8.89 -18.78 -21.00
N TYR A 32 -10.15 -18.37 -20.98
CA TYR A 32 -10.57 -17.17 -20.26
C TYR A 32 -11.01 -17.61 -18.86
N VAL A 33 -10.27 -17.17 -17.86
CA VAL A 33 -10.60 -17.42 -16.45
C VAL A 33 -11.13 -16.12 -15.86
N GLU A 34 -12.33 -16.15 -15.31
CA GLU A 34 -12.81 -15.07 -14.45
C GLU A 34 -12.16 -15.22 -13.08
N VAL A 35 -11.32 -14.24 -12.71
CA VAL A 35 -10.72 -14.19 -11.38
C VAL A 35 -11.59 -13.28 -10.53
N GLU A 36 -12.22 -13.84 -9.49
CA GLU A 36 -12.98 -13.05 -8.53
C GLU A 36 -12.01 -12.16 -7.74
N LYS A 37 -12.18 -10.85 -7.87
CA LYS A 37 -11.37 -9.88 -7.12
C LYS A 37 -11.81 -9.86 -5.66
N ALA A 38 -10.87 -9.60 -4.75
CA ALA A 38 -11.18 -9.52 -3.32
C ALA A 38 -12.25 -8.45 -3.04
N LYS A 39 -13.30 -8.85 -2.33
CA LYS A 39 -14.39 -7.95 -1.91
C LYS A 39 -13.86 -6.87 -0.98
N ARG A 40 -14.41 -5.67 -1.10
CA ARG A 40 -14.10 -4.57 -0.17
C ARG A 40 -14.71 -4.88 1.20
N PRO A 41 -13.92 -4.84 2.28
CA PRO A 41 -14.43 -4.97 3.65
C PRO A 41 -15.16 -3.68 4.06
N SER A 42 -15.93 -3.73 5.15
CA SER A 42 -16.50 -2.52 5.74
C SER A 42 -15.45 -1.70 6.47
N PHE A 43 -15.62 -0.38 6.48
CA PHE A 43 -14.72 0.52 7.17
C PHE A 43 -14.61 0.20 8.66
N GLU A 44 -15.75 -0.07 9.33
CA GLU A 44 -15.78 -0.33 10.77
C GLU A 44 -15.05 -1.62 11.15
N SER A 45 -15.05 -2.62 10.26
CA SER A 45 -14.30 -3.86 10.47
C SER A 45 -12.79 -3.63 10.34
N VAL A 46 -12.36 -2.96 9.26
CA VAL A 46 -10.94 -2.61 9.03
C VAL A 46 -10.42 -1.67 10.11
N LYS A 47 -11.20 -0.66 10.50
CA LYS A 47 -10.85 0.29 11.56
C LYS A 47 -10.61 -0.41 12.89
N ARG A 48 -11.49 -1.33 13.28
CA ARG A 48 -11.35 -2.08 14.54
C ARG A 48 -10.02 -2.83 14.61
N ALA A 49 -9.68 -3.55 13.54
CA ALA A 49 -8.41 -4.26 13.43
C ALA A 49 -7.21 -3.31 13.36
N TYR A 50 -7.35 -2.15 12.70
CA TYR A 50 -6.31 -1.13 12.67
C TYR A 50 -6.06 -0.51 14.05
N ASP A 51 -7.11 -0.19 14.80
CA ASP A 51 -7.01 0.33 16.17
C ASP A 51 -6.37 -0.70 17.11
N GLU A 52 -6.60 -2.00 16.89
CA GLU A 52 -5.95 -3.08 17.65
C GLU A 52 -4.43 -3.09 17.40
N ILE A 53 -4.00 -3.13 16.15
CA ILE A 53 -2.57 -3.20 15.82
C ILE A 53 -1.84 -1.89 16.10
N LEU A 54 -2.53 -0.74 16.11
CA LEU A 54 -1.95 0.54 16.55
C LEU A 54 -1.58 0.53 18.03
N LYS A 55 -2.34 -0.16 18.88
CA LYS A 55 -2.08 -0.23 20.34
C LYS A 55 -0.85 -1.06 20.69
N VAL A 56 -0.38 -1.91 19.78
CA VAL A 56 0.80 -2.76 20.00
C VAL A 56 2.08 -1.93 20.17
N GLY A 57 2.14 -0.75 19.56
CA GLY A 57 3.25 0.19 19.73
C GLY A 57 4.08 0.36 18.48
N ASN A 58 5.41 0.36 18.63
CA ASN A 58 6.36 0.68 17.56
C ASN A 58 6.48 -0.45 16.52
N ALA A 59 7.30 -0.24 15.50
CA ALA A 59 7.46 -1.20 14.42
C ALA A 59 7.96 -2.56 14.92
N GLU A 60 9.03 -2.61 15.71
CA GLU A 60 9.60 -3.85 16.25
C GLU A 60 8.57 -4.64 17.06
N GLU A 61 7.76 -3.96 17.88
CA GLU A 61 6.66 -4.56 18.65
C GLU A 61 5.57 -5.14 17.74
N VAL A 62 5.17 -4.43 16.69
CA VAL A 62 4.19 -4.91 15.70
C VAL A 62 4.68 -6.16 14.97
N PHE A 63 5.93 -6.16 14.50
CA PHE A 63 6.50 -7.34 13.83
C PHE A 63 6.59 -8.52 14.80
N SER A 64 6.99 -8.29 16.05
CA SER A 64 7.05 -9.32 17.09
C SER A 64 5.67 -9.90 17.43
N TYR A 65 4.66 -9.03 17.57
CA TYR A 65 3.28 -9.40 17.87
C TYR A 65 2.67 -10.31 16.78
N ILE A 66 2.85 -9.97 15.50
CA ILE A 66 2.37 -10.80 14.38
C ILE A 66 3.19 -12.09 14.26
N GLY A 67 4.51 -12.02 14.50
CA GLY A 67 5.38 -13.19 14.54
C GLY A 67 5.58 -13.88 13.19
N GLY A 68 5.98 -15.15 13.23
CA GLY A 68 6.20 -15.98 12.04
C GLY A 68 7.37 -15.51 11.18
N LYS A 69 7.31 -15.84 9.88
CA LYS A 69 8.34 -15.45 8.89
C LYS A 69 8.53 -13.94 8.78
N LEU A 70 7.47 -13.18 9.07
CA LEU A 70 7.51 -11.73 9.13
C LEU A 70 8.50 -11.22 10.19
N ASN A 71 8.42 -11.70 11.43
CA ASN A 71 9.36 -11.28 12.48
C ASN A 71 10.77 -11.86 12.27
N GLU A 72 10.86 -13.11 11.81
CA GLU A 72 12.15 -13.74 11.46
C GLU A 72 12.92 -12.91 10.43
N ALA A 73 12.24 -12.44 9.38
CA ALA A 73 12.84 -11.59 8.35
C ALA A 73 13.36 -10.26 8.90
N ARG A 74 12.64 -9.64 9.85
CA ARG A 74 13.10 -8.42 10.53
C ARG A 74 14.34 -8.69 11.37
N ILE A 75 14.34 -9.75 12.18
CA ILE A 75 15.48 -10.12 13.02
C ILE A 75 16.72 -10.38 12.16
N GLU A 76 16.57 -11.11 11.05
CA GLU A 76 17.68 -11.36 10.13
C GLU A 76 18.17 -10.06 9.47
N ALA A 77 17.27 -9.18 9.03
CA ALA A 77 17.66 -7.89 8.47
C ALA A 77 18.46 -7.04 9.46
N LYS A 78 18.09 -7.04 10.75
CA LYS A 78 18.84 -6.32 11.80
C LYS A 78 20.25 -6.88 11.94
N LYS A 79 20.41 -8.20 12.00
CA LYS A 79 21.73 -8.87 12.04
C LYS A 79 22.58 -8.57 10.80
N ARG A 80 21.97 -8.53 9.62
CA ARG A 80 22.65 -8.16 8.36
C ARG A 80 23.15 -6.71 8.39
N LYS A 81 22.34 -5.78 8.89
CA LYS A 81 22.74 -4.38 9.07
C LYS A 81 23.90 -4.24 10.07
N GLU A 82 23.89 -4.99 11.16
CA GLU A 82 25.00 -5.04 12.13
C GLU A 82 26.30 -5.56 11.51
N ARG A 83 26.22 -6.40 10.47
CA ARG A 83 27.38 -6.82 9.65
C ARG A 83 27.80 -5.81 8.58
N GLY A 84 27.16 -4.64 8.52
CA GLY A 84 27.45 -3.59 7.54
C GLY A 84 26.75 -3.78 6.19
N GLU A 85 25.80 -4.72 6.07
CA GLU A 85 25.03 -4.87 4.84
C GLU A 85 23.99 -3.74 4.70
N MET A 86 23.87 -3.19 3.49
CA MET A 86 22.83 -2.22 3.15
C MET A 86 21.49 -2.93 2.93
N VAL A 87 20.72 -3.11 4.01
CA VAL A 87 19.42 -3.81 3.99
C VAL A 87 18.33 -2.97 4.65
N ASN A 88 17.08 -3.19 4.23
CA ASN A 88 15.91 -2.63 4.90
C ASN A 88 15.66 -3.38 6.22
N THR A 89 15.75 -2.67 7.34
CA THR A 89 15.56 -3.22 8.69
C THR A 89 14.11 -3.28 9.18
N TYR A 90 13.16 -2.93 8.31
CA TYR A 90 11.73 -2.87 8.62
C TYR A 90 11.43 -1.91 9.78
N ASP A 91 12.06 -0.73 9.77
CA ASP A 91 11.87 0.27 10.82
C ASP A 91 10.47 0.94 10.74
N ASN A 92 9.76 0.76 9.61
CA ASN A 92 8.41 1.28 9.40
C ASN A 92 7.38 0.15 9.25
N ALA A 93 6.36 0.14 10.10
CA ALA A 93 5.29 -0.85 10.11
C ALA A 93 3.97 -0.37 9.48
N CYS A 94 3.90 0.81 8.84
CA CYS A 94 2.65 1.37 8.30
C CYS A 94 1.92 0.40 7.35
N ALA A 95 2.63 -0.18 6.38
CA ALA A 95 2.09 -1.16 5.45
C ALA A 95 1.70 -2.48 6.13
N THR A 96 2.47 -2.90 7.13
CA THR A 96 2.17 -4.09 7.93
C THR A 96 0.88 -3.90 8.73
N ARG A 97 0.66 -2.72 9.33
CA ARG A 97 -0.57 -2.39 10.06
C ARG A 97 -1.79 -2.38 9.15
N VAL A 98 -1.68 -1.83 7.94
CA VAL A 98 -2.78 -1.90 6.96
C VAL A 98 -3.01 -3.34 6.49
N SER A 99 -1.95 -4.14 6.31
CA SER A 99 -2.09 -5.57 5.98
C SER A 99 -2.86 -6.32 7.07
N TYR A 100 -2.51 -6.10 8.33
CA TYR A 100 -3.22 -6.65 9.48
C TYR A 100 -4.70 -6.24 9.48
N ALA A 101 -4.97 -4.94 9.29
CA ALA A 101 -6.32 -4.41 9.26
C ALA A 101 -7.16 -4.98 8.10
N LEU A 102 -6.56 -5.30 6.96
CA LEU A 102 -7.25 -6.00 5.87
C LEU A 102 -7.55 -7.46 6.24
N ASN A 103 -6.54 -8.21 6.70
CA ASN A 103 -6.67 -9.62 7.06
C ASN A 103 -7.77 -9.85 8.11
N TYR A 104 -7.74 -9.06 9.18
CA TYR A 104 -8.71 -9.14 10.28
C TYR A 104 -9.98 -8.31 10.04
N GLY A 105 -9.96 -7.41 9.06
CA GLY A 105 -11.09 -6.56 8.68
C GLY A 105 -12.03 -7.18 7.66
N GLY A 106 -11.71 -8.35 7.10
CA GLY A 106 -12.57 -9.08 6.16
C GLY A 106 -12.08 -9.12 4.71
N MET A 107 -10.85 -8.68 4.45
CA MET A 107 -10.15 -8.91 3.18
C MET A 107 -8.88 -9.73 3.45
N ILE A 108 -9.03 -11.05 3.51
CA ILE A 108 -7.90 -11.97 3.70
C ILE A 108 -6.96 -11.86 2.49
N ILE A 109 -5.73 -11.36 2.71
CA ILE A 109 -4.76 -11.07 1.65
C ILE A 109 -4.36 -12.34 0.90
N ASN A 110 -4.29 -13.48 1.57
CA ASN A 110 -3.98 -14.78 0.94
C ASN A 110 -4.95 -15.14 -0.19
N ASN A 111 -6.20 -14.67 -0.11
CA ASN A 111 -7.25 -14.95 -1.09
C ASN A 111 -7.38 -13.85 -2.14
N ALA A 112 -6.58 -12.78 -2.03
CA ALA A 112 -6.58 -11.67 -2.98
C ALA A 112 -5.62 -11.95 -4.15
N ILE A 113 -5.80 -11.24 -5.26
CA ILE A 113 -4.82 -11.23 -6.35
C ILE A 113 -3.55 -10.55 -5.83
N LEU A 114 -2.51 -11.33 -5.59
CA LEU A 114 -1.25 -10.84 -5.06
C LEU A 114 -0.47 -10.06 -6.14
N VAL A 115 0.30 -9.07 -5.68
CA VAL A 115 1.15 -8.24 -6.52
C VAL A 115 2.60 -8.34 -6.06
N SER A 116 3.50 -7.70 -6.82
CA SER A 116 4.90 -7.53 -6.44
C SER A 116 5.04 -6.70 -5.15
N GLY A 117 6.21 -6.82 -4.53
CA GLY A 117 6.50 -6.20 -3.23
C GLY A 117 6.72 -7.24 -2.14
N THR A 118 7.57 -6.85 -1.19
CA THR A 118 7.95 -7.69 -0.06
C THR A 118 6.75 -7.97 0.82
N LYS A 119 6.51 -9.25 1.04
CA LYS A 119 5.46 -9.76 1.93
C LYS A 119 5.95 -11.02 2.61
N TRP A 120 5.54 -11.18 3.86
CA TRP A 120 5.92 -12.33 4.68
C TRP A 120 4.70 -12.93 5.35
N GLN A 121 4.81 -14.21 5.68
CA GLN A 121 3.76 -14.90 6.43
C GLN A 121 3.90 -14.62 7.93
N GLY A 122 2.80 -14.22 8.56
CA GLY A 122 2.70 -14.10 10.02
C GLY A 122 2.59 -15.47 10.70
N LYS A 123 2.61 -15.50 12.04
CA LYS A 123 2.38 -16.74 12.81
C LYS A 123 0.98 -17.31 12.57
N ASP A 124 0.03 -16.41 12.36
CA ASP A 124 -1.37 -16.64 12.01
C ASP A 124 -1.61 -17.16 10.57
N GLN A 125 -0.54 -17.42 9.81
CA GLN A 125 -0.57 -17.89 8.43
C GLN A 125 -1.04 -16.87 7.39
N TYR A 126 -1.39 -15.64 7.79
CA TYR A 126 -1.74 -14.58 6.86
C TYR A 126 -0.51 -13.93 6.23
N LEU A 127 -0.68 -13.39 5.03
CA LEU A 127 0.34 -12.61 4.32
C LEU A 127 0.28 -11.14 4.72
N TYR A 128 1.47 -10.54 4.90
CA TYR A 128 1.65 -9.16 5.31
C TYR A 128 2.60 -8.43 4.36
N TYR A 129 2.13 -7.40 3.65
CA TYR A 129 3.01 -6.50 2.92
C TYR A 129 3.72 -5.57 3.89
N THR A 130 5.02 -5.40 3.69
CA THR A 130 5.86 -4.54 4.53
C THR A 130 6.20 -3.20 3.86
N GLY A 131 5.72 -2.96 2.63
CA GLY A 131 5.99 -1.74 1.88
C GLY A 131 4.71 -1.11 1.32
N VAL A 132 4.67 0.22 1.31
CA VAL A 132 3.52 1.02 0.85
C VAL A 132 3.16 0.74 -0.61
N SER A 133 4.18 0.55 -1.46
CA SER A 133 3.97 0.18 -2.87
C SER A 133 3.22 -1.15 -3.02
N GLY A 134 3.48 -2.12 -2.14
CA GLY A 134 2.79 -3.41 -2.11
C GLY A 134 1.31 -3.25 -1.74
N ILE A 135 1.00 -2.46 -0.71
CA ILE A 135 -0.39 -2.13 -0.34
C ILE A 135 -1.10 -1.41 -1.49
N LYS A 136 -0.50 -0.37 -2.06
CA LYS A 136 -1.06 0.36 -3.20
C LYS A 136 -1.36 -0.57 -4.37
N GLY A 137 -0.40 -1.44 -4.73
CA GLY A 137 -0.58 -2.41 -5.81
C GLY A 137 -1.70 -3.42 -5.52
N LEU A 138 -1.76 -3.93 -4.29
CA LEU A 138 -2.80 -4.86 -3.85
C LEU A 138 -4.20 -4.26 -4.01
N LEU A 139 -4.38 -3.00 -3.57
CA LEU A 139 -5.66 -2.30 -3.66
C LEU A 139 -6.02 -1.95 -5.11
N LEU A 140 -5.07 -1.53 -5.94
CA LEU A 140 -5.31 -1.26 -7.37
C LEU A 140 -5.74 -2.51 -8.15
N GLU A 141 -5.10 -3.65 -7.87
CA GLU A 141 -5.38 -4.89 -8.57
C GLU A 141 -6.74 -5.47 -8.16
N ASN A 142 -7.03 -5.49 -6.86
CA ASN A 142 -8.24 -6.11 -6.33
C ASN A 142 -9.46 -5.19 -6.34
N TRP A 143 -9.30 -3.87 -6.33
CA TRP A 143 -10.43 -2.95 -6.35
C TRP A 143 -10.53 -2.18 -7.67
N LYS A 144 -11.40 -1.18 -7.71
CA LYS A 144 -11.58 -0.32 -8.88
C LYS A 144 -10.28 0.43 -9.20
N GLN A 145 -9.98 0.54 -10.49
CA GLN A 145 -8.93 1.43 -10.98
C GLN A 145 -9.27 2.87 -10.59
N LEU A 146 -8.27 3.57 -10.05
CA LEU A 146 -8.44 4.95 -9.63
C LEU A 146 -8.42 5.92 -10.82
N LYS A 147 -9.23 6.96 -10.73
CA LYS A 147 -9.20 8.13 -11.61
C LYS A 147 -8.68 9.36 -10.83
N PRO A 148 -8.23 10.43 -11.52
CA PRO A 148 -7.89 11.67 -10.84
C PRO A 148 -9.03 12.15 -9.94
N TYR A 149 -8.68 12.77 -8.82
CA TYR A 149 -9.64 13.48 -7.99
C TYR A 149 -10.35 14.57 -8.80
N SER A 150 -11.67 14.63 -8.66
CA SER A 150 -12.51 15.75 -9.09
C SER A 150 -13.70 15.85 -8.13
N GLN A 151 -14.46 16.94 -8.22
CA GLN A 151 -15.70 17.07 -7.44
C GLN A 151 -16.71 15.95 -7.74
N THR A 152 -16.68 15.38 -8.95
CA THR A 152 -17.51 14.24 -9.36
C THR A 152 -16.87 12.88 -9.06
N ASN A 153 -15.55 12.82 -8.85
CA ASN A 153 -14.80 11.62 -8.48
C ASN A 153 -14.09 11.83 -7.13
N ASN A 154 -14.88 11.71 -6.06
CA ASN A 154 -14.47 12.06 -4.69
C ASN A 154 -14.57 10.89 -3.69
N ARG A 155 -14.74 9.65 -4.17
CA ARG A 155 -14.84 8.43 -3.34
C ARG A 155 -13.64 7.50 -3.52
N ASP A 156 -13.24 7.24 -4.77
CA ASP A 156 -12.06 6.46 -5.12
C ASP A 156 -11.22 7.29 -6.10
N PHE A 157 -10.08 7.80 -5.64
CA PHE A 157 -9.30 8.71 -6.48
C PHE A 157 -7.81 8.66 -6.21
N TYR A 158 -7.05 9.19 -7.16
CA TYR A 158 -5.68 9.63 -6.91
C TYR A 158 -5.54 11.14 -7.12
N LYS A 159 -4.60 11.76 -6.40
CA LYS A 159 -4.21 13.16 -6.53
C LYS A 159 -2.70 13.22 -6.70
N ILE A 160 -2.26 13.79 -7.81
CA ILE A 160 -0.86 14.13 -8.04
C ILE A 160 -0.68 15.61 -7.67
N PHE A 161 0.31 15.89 -6.83
CA PHE A 161 0.71 17.24 -6.42
C PHE A 161 1.83 17.79 -7.31
N TYR A 162 2.75 16.91 -7.72
CA TYR A 162 3.71 17.21 -8.77
C TYR A 162 4.18 15.93 -9.48
N ASP A 163 4.59 16.04 -10.75
CA ASP A 163 4.99 14.90 -11.56
C ASP A 163 6.51 14.75 -11.53
N HIS A 164 7.00 13.78 -10.74
CA HIS A 164 8.44 13.52 -10.59
C HIS A 164 9.16 13.19 -11.91
N ARG A 165 8.45 12.70 -12.93
CA ARG A 165 9.08 12.43 -14.24
C ARG A 165 9.36 13.71 -15.02
N LYS A 166 8.60 14.77 -14.76
CA LYS A 166 8.76 16.09 -15.40
C LYS A 166 9.57 17.05 -14.55
N GLU A 167 9.47 16.89 -13.22
CA GLU A 167 10.11 17.72 -12.21
C GLU A 167 10.68 16.80 -11.13
N PRO A 168 11.86 16.20 -11.35
CA PRO A 168 12.49 15.32 -10.37
C PRO A 168 12.73 16.04 -9.05
N TYR A 169 12.66 15.32 -7.93
CA TYR A 169 12.89 15.91 -6.60
C TYR A 169 14.23 16.65 -6.49
N THR A 170 15.26 16.18 -7.20
CA THR A 170 16.59 16.81 -7.24
C THR A 170 16.64 18.19 -7.89
N THR A 171 15.60 18.59 -8.64
CA THR A 171 15.47 19.97 -9.17
C THR A 171 14.80 20.91 -8.17
N LEU A 172 14.20 20.36 -7.10
CA LEU A 172 13.56 21.11 -6.02
C LEU A 172 14.49 21.22 -4.81
N ILE A 173 15.15 20.11 -4.47
CA ILE A 173 16.03 19.96 -3.31
C ILE A 173 17.36 19.37 -3.77
N SER A 174 18.48 19.96 -3.35
CA SER A 174 19.82 19.46 -3.60
C SER A 174 20.63 19.44 -2.31
N TYR A 175 21.20 18.30 -1.95
CA TYR A 175 21.97 18.10 -0.71
C TYR A 175 21.24 18.61 0.56
N GLY A 176 19.94 18.33 0.65
CA GLY A 176 19.10 18.75 1.78
C GLY A 176 18.76 20.24 1.80
N LYS A 177 19.11 21.00 0.77
CA LYS A 177 18.79 22.42 0.64
C LYS A 177 17.74 22.63 -0.43
N ILE A 178 16.77 23.48 -0.13
CA ILE A 178 15.76 23.91 -1.09
C ILE A 178 16.45 24.80 -2.14
N ILE A 179 16.40 24.39 -3.40
CA ILE A 179 16.96 25.15 -4.53
C ILE A 179 15.87 25.81 -5.40
N ASN A 180 14.60 25.43 -5.20
CA ASN A 180 13.45 26.06 -5.83
C ASN A 180 12.34 26.33 -4.81
N GLU A 181 12.56 27.34 -3.97
CA GLU A 181 11.69 27.69 -2.84
C GLU A 181 10.25 27.99 -3.25
N GLN A 182 10.07 28.79 -4.31
CA GLN A 182 8.73 29.14 -4.80
C GLN A 182 7.94 27.89 -5.20
N ARG A 183 8.58 26.92 -5.85
CA ARG A 183 7.93 25.68 -6.27
C ARG A 183 7.62 24.76 -5.10
N VAL A 184 8.56 24.60 -4.17
CA VAL A 184 8.35 23.81 -2.94
C VAL A 184 7.20 24.38 -2.12
N ASN A 185 7.16 25.70 -1.92
CA ASN A 185 6.08 26.37 -1.19
C ASN A 185 4.72 26.15 -1.85
N LYS A 186 4.66 26.16 -3.19
CA LYS A 186 3.44 25.84 -3.93
C LYS A 186 2.99 24.39 -3.72
N ILE A 187 3.91 23.42 -3.79
CA ILE A 187 3.57 22.00 -3.59
C ILE A 187 3.04 21.77 -2.16
N ARG A 188 3.69 22.35 -1.16
CA ARG A 188 3.27 22.26 0.25
C ARG A 188 1.92 22.92 0.48
N LYS A 189 1.69 24.08 -0.14
CA LYS A 189 0.37 24.71 -0.13
C LYS A 189 -0.68 23.82 -0.78
N ASP A 190 -0.38 23.20 -1.92
CA ASP A 190 -1.30 22.28 -2.58
C ASP A 190 -1.58 21.03 -1.72
N ASN A 191 -0.58 20.50 -0.99
CA ASN A 191 -0.78 19.42 0.00
C ASN A 191 -1.77 19.86 1.10
N LEU A 192 -1.54 21.03 1.71
CA LEU A 192 -2.37 21.55 2.80
C LEU A 192 -3.80 21.87 2.33
N ASP A 193 -3.94 22.55 1.20
CA ASP A 193 -5.24 22.87 0.61
C ASP A 193 -6.02 21.59 0.32
N PHE A 194 -5.35 20.52 -0.14
CA PHE A 194 -5.99 19.23 -0.36
C PHE A 194 -6.35 18.48 0.92
N PHE A 195 -5.59 18.64 2.01
CA PHE A 195 -6.00 18.12 3.31
C PHE A 195 -7.35 18.71 3.75
N HIS A 196 -7.54 20.02 3.57
CA HIS A 196 -8.82 20.67 3.86
C HIS A 196 -9.95 20.18 2.96
N ILE A 197 -9.67 19.94 1.68
CA ILE A 197 -10.61 19.28 0.77
C ILE A 197 -10.98 17.90 1.32
N LEU A 198 -10.00 17.06 1.68
CA LEU A 198 -10.24 15.71 2.17
C LEU A 198 -11.14 15.69 3.42
N CYS A 199 -10.90 16.61 4.36
CA CYS A 199 -11.77 16.83 5.53
C CYS A 199 -13.21 17.18 5.16
N SER A 200 -13.42 17.90 4.05
CA SER A 200 -14.77 18.31 3.62
C SER A 200 -15.57 17.19 2.93
N LEU A 201 -14.90 16.13 2.47
CA LEU A 201 -15.57 15.06 1.70
C LEU A 201 -16.45 14.14 2.56
N ASN A 202 -16.26 14.13 3.89
CA ASN A 202 -16.95 13.24 4.82
C ASN A 202 -16.87 11.76 4.39
N ILE A 203 -15.68 11.33 4.02
CA ILE A 203 -15.38 9.97 3.55
C ILE A 203 -14.50 9.22 4.54
N LYS A 204 -14.53 7.89 4.43
CA LYS A 204 -13.76 6.95 5.23
C LYS A 204 -13.08 5.96 4.29
N GLY A 205 -11.88 5.51 4.62
CA GLY A 205 -11.18 4.61 3.71
C GLY A 205 -9.71 4.40 4.01
N ILE A 206 -9.01 3.81 3.04
CA ILE A 206 -7.57 3.59 3.07
C ILE A 206 -6.89 4.67 2.23
N VAL A 207 -5.79 5.22 2.76
CA VAL A 207 -4.96 6.20 2.07
C VAL A 207 -3.55 5.65 1.90
N THR A 208 -3.02 5.74 0.68
CA THR A 208 -1.59 5.56 0.43
C THR A 208 -1.00 6.85 -0.10
N MET A 209 0.15 7.26 0.40
CA MET A 209 0.88 8.44 -0.03
C MET A 209 2.27 8.04 -0.52
N VAL A 210 2.70 8.63 -1.62
CA VAL A 210 4.10 8.62 -2.05
C VAL A 210 4.70 9.94 -1.61
N ILE A 211 5.78 9.86 -0.83
CA ILE A 211 6.39 11.00 -0.14
C ILE A 211 7.84 11.09 -0.58
N ASP A 212 8.27 12.28 -0.96
CA ASP A 212 9.67 12.56 -1.27
C ASP A 212 10.32 13.31 -0.08
N GLY A 213 11.64 13.17 0.06
CA GLY A 213 12.43 13.75 1.15
C GLY A 213 12.73 12.82 2.32
N TRP A 214 12.14 11.63 2.35
CA TRP A 214 12.46 10.59 3.35
C TRP A 214 13.68 9.76 2.99
N GLY A 215 14.56 9.55 3.97
CA GLY A 215 15.76 8.73 3.82
C GLY A 215 15.54 7.23 4.02
N ASP A 216 14.46 6.84 4.69
CA ASP A 216 14.18 5.48 5.15
C ASP A 216 12.88 4.87 4.59
N ALA A 217 12.03 5.68 3.95
CA ALA A 217 10.79 5.23 3.31
C ALA A 217 10.46 6.06 2.06
N GLY A 218 9.70 5.47 1.12
CA GLY A 218 9.24 6.17 -0.09
C GLY A 218 7.77 6.64 -0.02
N GLY A 219 7.13 6.51 1.13
CA GLY A 219 5.70 6.78 1.27
C GLY A 219 5.08 6.23 2.55
N HIS A 220 3.82 6.59 2.79
CA HIS A 220 3.05 6.24 3.99
C HIS A 220 1.71 5.58 3.61
N THR A 221 1.16 4.74 4.49
CA THR A 221 -0.20 4.20 4.31
C THR A 221 -0.91 4.05 5.63
N THR A 222 -2.19 4.42 5.67
CA THR A 222 -3.00 4.47 6.89
C THR A 222 -4.50 4.49 6.56
N LEU A 223 -5.34 4.55 7.59
CA LEU A 223 -6.77 4.77 7.45
C LEU A 223 -7.12 6.25 7.62
N TRP A 224 -8.10 6.69 6.83
CA TRP A 224 -8.73 8.00 6.95
C TRP A 224 -10.13 7.85 7.51
N ASN A 225 -10.45 8.65 8.52
CA ASN A 225 -11.76 8.67 9.16
C ASN A 225 -12.31 10.09 9.18
N ILE A 226 -13.07 10.45 8.15
CA ILE A 226 -13.80 11.73 7.99
C ILE A 226 -12.87 12.94 7.87
N ASN A 227 -12.10 13.26 8.91
CA ASN A 227 -11.29 14.46 9.03
C ASN A 227 -9.89 14.23 9.63
N HIS A 228 -9.49 12.98 9.89
CA HIS A 228 -8.17 12.66 10.44
C HIS A 228 -7.64 11.32 9.95
N PHE A 229 -6.31 11.19 9.99
CA PHE A 229 -5.58 9.92 9.83
C PHE A 229 -5.56 9.18 11.17
N LEU A 230 -5.82 7.88 11.18
CA LEU A 230 -5.97 7.12 12.43
C LEU A 230 -4.66 6.91 13.20
N ASP A 231 -3.51 6.99 12.54
CA ASP A 231 -2.20 6.95 13.19
C ASP A 231 -1.72 8.34 13.66
N ASN A 232 -2.55 9.37 13.50
CA ASN A 232 -2.26 10.77 13.80
C ASN A 232 -1.07 11.38 13.02
N GLN A 233 -0.63 10.75 11.93
CA GLN A 233 0.46 11.24 11.09
C GLN A 233 -0.10 11.97 9.86
N ASN A 234 -0.09 13.31 9.88
CA ASN A 234 -0.56 14.13 8.76
C ASN A 234 0.59 14.62 7.89
N TYR A 235 0.90 13.88 6.82
CA TYR A 235 1.95 14.28 5.88
C TYR A 235 1.52 15.33 4.86
N LEU A 236 0.23 15.63 4.74
CA LEU A 236 -0.26 16.73 3.90
C LEU A 236 -0.08 18.11 4.58
N ASN A 237 0.15 18.11 5.89
CA ASN A 237 0.46 19.30 6.69
C ASN A 237 1.72 19.06 7.53
N TYR A 238 2.79 18.56 6.89
CA TYR A 238 4.01 18.20 7.60
C TYR A 238 4.95 19.40 7.76
N GLY A 239 5.53 19.59 8.95
CA GLY A 239 6.34 20.77 9.27
C GLY A 239 7.70 20.82 8.59
N ASP A 240 8.29 19.68 8.25
CA ASP A 240 9.61 19.63 7.60
C ASP A 240 9.52 20.10 6.15
N GLU A 241 10.33 21.11 5.80
CA GLU A 241 10.23 21.83 4.53
C GLU A 241 10.67 21.01 3.31
N ILE A 242 11.55 20.02 3.49
CA ILE A 242 12.04 19.18 2.39
C ILE A 242 11.19 17.92 2.17
N ILE A 243 10.25 17.64 3.07
CA ILE A 243 9.37 16.48 2.99
C ILE A 243 7.98 16.93 2.53
N PHE A 244 7.48 16.33 1.44
CA PHE A 244 6.15 16.62 0.92
C PHE A 244 5.56 15.44 0.13
N VAL A 245 4.22 15.39 0.09
CA VAL A 245 3.48 14.33 -0.59
C VAL A 245 3.46 14.62 -2.09
N ARG A 246 3.98 13.67 -2.88
CA ARG A 246 3.93 13.73 -4.34
C ARG A 246 2.60 13.24 -4.90
N GLU A 247 2.12 12.14 -4.36
CA GLU A 247 0.92 11.45 -4.82
C GLU A 247 0.15 10.91 -3.64
N LEU A 248 -1.17 11.06 -3.66
CA LEU A 248 -2.09 10.44 -2.71
C LEU A 248 -3.09 9.59 -3.48
N CYS A 249 -3.33 8.36 -3.03
CA CYS A 249 -4.42 7.51 -3.47
C CYS A 249 -5.37 7.24 -2.32
N PHE A 250 -6.67 7.23 -2.62
CA PHE A 250 -7.74 7.02 -1.66
C PHE A 250 -8.70 5.96 -2.19
N TRP A 251 -9.04 5.00 -1.33
CA TRP A 251 -10.10 4.02 -1.58
C TRP A 251 -11.14 4.10 -0.48
N SER A 252 -12.36 4.47 -0.87
CA SER A 252 -13.50 4.51 0.04
C SER A 252 -13.88 3.13 0.54
N LEU A 253 -14.21 3.09 1.84
CA LEU A 253 -14.82 1.96 2.51
C LEU A 253 -16.15 2.44 3.11
N GLU A 254 -17.17 1.60 3.01
CA GLU A 254 -18.51 1.84 3.57
C GLU A 254 -18.62 1.33 5.01
#